data_AF-A0A3A5J0A0-F1
#
_entry.id   AF-A0A3A5J0A0-F1
#
_cell.length_a   1.000
_cell.length_b   1.000
_cell.length_c   1.000
_cell.angle_alpha   90.00
_cell.angle_beta   90.00
_cell.angle_gamma   90.00
#
_symmetry.space_group_name_H-M   'P 1'
#
loop_
_entity.id
_entity.type
_entity.pdbx_description
1 polymer ?
#
loop_
_entity_poly.entity_id
_entity_poly.type
_entity_poly.pdbx_seq_one_letter_code
_entity_poly.pdbx_strand_id
1 'polypeptide(L)'
;MLARCPATERVMGRLILIGLAIFAVFLVLRRIRWPQGHGLDRKSRRFESTVRCVRCGAYVARRHAETCDDGPVCRIHATDPER
;
A
#
# COMPACT_ATOMS: atom_id res chain seq x y z
N MET A 1 0.23 1.70 57.71
CA MET A 1 -0.67 0.85 56.90
C MET A 1 -1.63 1.78 56.15
N LEU A 2 -1.35 2.08 54.88
CA LEU A 2 -2.17 2.99 54.07
C LEU A 2 -3.43 2.25 53.61
N ALA A 3 -4.59 2.80 53.96
CA ALA A 3 -5.90 2.27 53.61
C ALA A 3 -6.05 2.18 52.09
N ARG A 4 -6.09 0.95 51.55
CA ARG A 4 -6.58 0.69 50.20
C ARG A 4 -8.07 0.99 50.18
N CYS A 5 -8.46 2.16 49.69
CA CYS A 5 -9.87 2.47 49.46
C CYS A 5 -10.38 1.58 48.29
N PRO A 6 -11.37 0.71 48.50
CA PRO A 6 -11.91 -0.14 47.44
C PRO A 6 -12.62 0.67 46.34
N ALA A 7 -12.92 1.94 46.60
CA ALA A 7 -13.42 2.89 45.61
C ALA A 7 -12.37 3.21 44.53
N THR A 8 -11.09 3.37 44.91
CA THR A 8 -10.01 3.64 43.95
C THR A 8 -9.70 2.44 43.06
N GLU A 9 -9.92 1.21 43.53
CA GLU A 9 -9.73 -0.01 42.73
C GLU A 9 -10.78 -0.13 41.61
N ARG A 10 -12.04 0.25 41.88
CA ARG A 10 -13.10 0.25 40.85
C ARG A 10 -12.89 1.36 39.83
N VAL A 11 -12.42 2.52 40.27
CA VAL A 11 -12.09 3.65 39.38
C VAL A 11 -10.86 3.32 38.53
N MET A 12 -9.78 2.78 39.13
CA MET A 12 -8.61 2.32 38.37
C MET A 12 -8.97 1.19 37.41
N GLY A 13 -9.80 0.22 37.82
CA GLY A 13 -10.26 -0.86 36.94
C GLY A 13 -11.02 -0.33 35.73
N ARG A 14 -11.93 0.64 35.93
CA ARG A 14 -12.64 1.31 34.84
C ARG A 14 -11.69 2.08 33.91
N LEU A 15 -10.70 2.78 34.47
CA LEU A 15 -9.71 3.51 33.68
C LEU A 15 -8.83 2.57 32.85
N ILE A 16 -8.44 1.41 33.40
CA ILE A 16 -7.69 0.37 32.67
C ILE A 16 -8.54 -0.20 31.53
N LEU A 17 -9.82 -0.50 31.78
CA LEU A 17 -10.73 -0.98 30.73
C LEU A 17 -10.94 0.05 29.62
N ILE A 18 -11.11 1.33 29.97
CA ILE A 18 -11.23 2.42 28.99
C ILE A 18 -9.93 2.54 28.16
N GLY A 19 -8.77 2.48 28.82
CA GLY A 19 -7.47 2.52 28.15
C GLY A 19 -7.27 1.36 27.17
N LEU A 20 -7.64 0.13 27.58
CA LEU A 20 -7.59 -1.06 26.72
C LEU A 20 -8.55 -0.94 25.53
N ALA A 21 -9.76 -0.41 25.73
CA ALA A 21 -10.71 -0.19 24.65
C ALA A 21 -10.19 0.81 23.62
N ILE A 22 -9.63 1.95 24.08
CA ILE A 22 -9.03 2.96 23.19
C ILE A 22 -7.83 2.36 22.44
N PHE A 23 -6.97 1.60 23.12
CA PHE A 23 -5.81 0.95 22.50
C PHE A 23 -6.23 -0.09 21.45
N ALA A 24 -7.26 -0.89 21.72
CA ALA A 24 -7.82 -1.84 20.76
C ALA A 24 -8.40 -1.13 19.52
N VAL A 25 -9.15 -0.05 19.71
CA VAL A 25 -9.67 0.77 18.61
C VAL A 25 -8.53 1.38 17.80
N PHE A 26 -7.48 1.88 18.46
CA PHE A 26 -6.29 2.40 17.79
C PHE A 26 -5.57 1.33 16.97
N LEU A 27 -5.41 0.10 17.48
CA LEU A 27 -4.83 -1.01 16.72
C LEU A 27 -5.68 -1.40 15.51
N VAL A 28 -7.01 -1.41 15.64
CA VAL A 28 -7.92 -1.70 14.51
C VAL A 28 -7.83 -0.60 13.46
N LEU A 29 -7.90 0.68 13.86
CA LEU A 29 -7.73 1.81 12.93
C LEU A 29 -6.36 1.84 12.28
N ARG A 30 -5.29 1.50 13.02
CA ARG A 30 -3.93 1.39 12.48
C ARG A 30 -3.77 0.21 11.53
N ARG A 31 -4.46 -0.91 11.78
CA ARG A 31 -4.55 -2.07 10.87
C ARG A 31 -5.35 -1.78 9.60
N ILE A 32 -6.21 -0.76 9.60
CA ILE A 32 -6.90 -0.26 8.40
C ILE A 32 -6.01 0.72 7.63
N ARG A 33 -5.23 1.57 8.32
CA ARG A 33 -4.27 2.51 7.69
C ARG A 33 -2.98 1.87 7.21
N TRP A 34 -2.64 0.69 7.71
CA TRP A 34 -1.69 -0.18 7.04
C TRP A 34 -2.51 -1.02 6.09
N PRO A 35 -2.31 -0.95 4.76
CA PRO A 35 -2.82 -2.02 3.92
C PRO A 35 -2.23 -3.28 4.53
N GLN A 36 -3.10 -4.15 5.06
CA GLN A 36 -2.71 -5.51 5.37
C GLN A 36 -1.98 -5.96 4.12
N GLY A 37 -0.67 -6.17 4.25
CA GLY A 37 0.13 -6.75 3.21
C GLY A 37 -0.50 -8.09 2.95
N HIS A 38 -1.40 -8.11 1.96
CA HIS A 38 -1.90 -9.33 1.39
C HIS A 38 -0.68 -10.19 1.18
N GLY A 39 -0.77 -11.42 1.67
CA GLY A 39 0.15 -12.48 1.29
C GLY A 39 0.12 -12.59 -0.23
N LEU A 40 0.92 -11.76 -0.88
CA LEU A 40 1.28 -11.86 -2.27
C LEU A 40 2.47 -12.79 -2.26
N ASP A 41 2.15 -14.07 -2.41
CA ASP A 41 2.78 -14.92 -3.39
C ASP A 41 4.29 -14.66 -3.54
N ARG A 42 5.11 -15.57 -2.99
CA ARG A 42 6.52 -15.75 -3.39
C ARG A 42 6.59 -16.24 -4.85
N LYS A 43 6.06 -15.45 -5.78
CA LYS A 43 6.11 -15.70 -7.21
C LYS A 43 6.43 -14.37 -7.88
N SER A 44 7.72 -14.06 -7.80
CA SER A 44 8.40 -13.04 -8.59
C SER A 44 7.79 -11.63 -8.55
N ARG A 45 8.35 -10.74 -7.71
CA ARG A 45 8.61 -9.37 -8.19
C ARG A 45 9.64 -9.47 -9.31
N ARG A 46 9.23 -9.99 -10.47
CA ARG A 46 9.95 -9.74 -11.71
C ARG A 46 9.73 -8.25 -11.90
N PHE A 47 10.77 -7.44 -11.67
CA PHE A 47 10.74 -6.04 -12.06
C PHE A 47 10.22 -6.00 -13.49
N GLU A 48 9.01 -5.46 -13.65
CA GLU A 48 8.38 -5.43 -14.95
C GLU A 48 9.22 -4.47 -15.78
N SER A 49 9.98 -5.03 -16.73
CA SER A 49 10.91 -4.25 -17.53
C SER A 49 10.12 -3.17 -18.27
N THR A 50 10.39 -1.91 -17.97
CA THR A 50 9.81 -0.76 -18.68
C THR A 50 10.78 -0.28 -19.74
N VAL A 51 10.26 0.12 -20.88
CA VAL A 51 11.02 0.73 -21.97
C VAL A 51 10.50 2.15 -22.22
N ARG A 52 11.36 3.03 -22.72
CA ARG A 52 11.01 4.41 -23.04
C ARG A 52 10.50 4.48 -24.48
N CYS A 53 9.33 5.06 -24.69
CA CYS A 53 8.81 5.33 -26.02
C CYS A 53 9.69 6.37 -26.73
N VAL A 54 10.11 6.09 -27.97
CA VAL A 54 10.95 7.02 -28.76
C VAL A 54 10.21 8.27 -29.24
N ARG A 55 8.88 8.22 -29.35
CA ARG A 55 8.06 9.34 -29.84
C ARG A 55 7.63 10.32 -28.74
N CYS A 56 7.04 9.83 -27.65
CA CYS A 56 6.56 10.68 -26.55
C CYS A 56 7.45 10.66 -25.30
N GLY A 57 8.47 9.82 -25.25
CA GLY A 57 9.38 9.72 -24.09
C GLY A 57 8.77 9.05 -22.86
N ALA A 58 7.51 8.60 -22.91
CA ALA A 58 6.84 7.94 -21.79
C ALA A 58 7.45 6.56 -21.49
N TYR A 59 7.55 6.20 -20.21
CA TYR A 59 7.92 4.86 -19.79
C TYR A 59 6.70 3.94 -19.85
N VAL A 60 6.78 2.89 -20.66
CA VAL A 60 5.73 1.88 -20.82
C VAL A 60 6.27 0.50 -20.45
N ALA A 61 5.41 -0.35 -19.88
CA ALA A 61 5.79 -1.74 -19.64
C ALA A 61 6.14 -2.41 -20.98
N ARG A 62 7.22 -3.20 -21.03
CA ARG A 62 7.70 -3.84 -22.27
C ARG A 62 6.64 -4.71 -22.94
N ARG A 63 5.71 -5.30 -22.17
CA ARG A 63 4.55 -6.05 -22.68
C ARG A 63 3.52 -5.20 -23.44
N HIS A 64 3.57 -3.88 -23.27
CA HIS A 64 2.69 -2.89 -23.89
C HIS A 64 3.43 -1.96 -24.86
N ALA A 65 4.74 -2.17 -25.03
CA ALA A 65 5.53 -1.47 -26.02
C ALA A 65 5.50 -2.27 -27.32
N GLU A 66 5.28 -1.58 -28.43
CA GLU A 66 5.39 -2.13 -29.77
C GLU A 66 6.74 -1.71 -30.35
N THR A 67 7.39 -2.57 -31.14
CA THR A 67 8.71 -2.25 -31.72
C THR A 67 8.48 -1.80 -33.16
N CYS A 68 8.77 -0.53 -33.43
CA CYS A 68 8.77 0.04 -34.79
C CYS A 68 10.22 0.16 -35.29
N ASP A 69 10.41 0.54 -36.56
CA ASP A 69 11.74 0.68 -37.16
C ASP A 69 12.65 1.66 -36.37
N ASP A 70 12.07 2.70 -35.78
CA ASP A 70 12.77 3.71 -34.97
C ASP A 70 13.00 3.30 -33.50
N GLY A 71 12.52 2.13 -33.07
CA GLY A 71 12.65 1.61 -31.71
C GLY A 71 11.32 1.37 -30.97
N PRO A 72 11.34 1.21 -29.64
CA PRO A 72 10.14 0.92 -28.86
C PRO A 72 9.20 2.13 -28.80
N VAL A 73 7.93 1.91 -29.12
CA VAL A 73 6.86 2.91 -29.15
C VAL A 73 5.69 2.46 -28.26
N CYS A 74 4.98 3.40 -27.64
CA CYS A 74 3.77 3.06 -26.89
C CYS A 74 2.62 2.73 -27.86
N ARG A 75 1.65 1.90 -27.41
CA ARG A 75 0.52 1.48 -28.24
C ARG A 75 -0.18 2.65 -28.97
N ILE A 76 -0.33 3.80 -28.33
CA ILE A 76 -0.99 4.98 -28.90
C ILE A 76 -0.30 5.44 -30.20
N HIS A 77 1.02 5.62 -30.16
CA HIS A 77 1.79 6.05 -31.33
C HIS A 77 2.14 4.91 -32.28
N ALA A 78 1.92 3.66 -31.89
CA ALA A 78 2.02 2.52 -32.78
C ALA A 78 0.74 2.37 -33.62
N THR A 79 -0.43 2.65 -33.03
CA THR A 79 -1.71 2.64 -33.74
C THR A 79 -1.96 3.88 -34.59
N ASP A 80 -1.34 5.01 -34.25
CA ASP A 80 -1.52 6.29 -34.94
C ASP A 80 -0.15 6.95 -35.15
N PRO A 81 0.54 6.60 -36.25
CA PRO A 81 1.91 7.04 -36.47
C PRO A 81 2.04 8.52 -36.90
N GLU A 82 0.94 9.23 -37.15
CA GLU A 82 0.94 10.60 -37.70
C GLU A 82 0.57 11.68 -36.68
N ARG A 83 0.40 11.32 -35.40
CA ARG A 83 -0.06 12.23 -34.33
C ARG A 83 0.99 12.56 -33.27
#